data_AF-A0A7X4CUX4-F1
#
_entry.id   AF-A0A7X4CUX4-F1
#
_cell.length_a   1.000
_cell.length_b   1.000
_cell.length_c   1.000
_cell.angle_alpha   90.00
_cell.angle_beta   90.00
_cell.angle_gamma   90.00
#
_symmetry.space_group_name_H-M   'P 1'
#
loop_
_entity.id
_entity.type
_entity.pdbx_description
1 polymer ?
#
loop_
_entity_poly.entity_id
_entity_poly.type
_entity_poly.pdbx_seq_one_letter_code
_entity_poly.pdbx_strand_id
1 'polypeptide(L)'
;MADADYAEWGWWIDEGIADGDPANDKVGAWYLVMQTTGSEIDAAAVTAATGTASYTGQAVGKAAYYNSQSDSNIGGAFTANATLTADFDDGNGMLSGSITGFDIGGMNPNWSVELMKHAIGDTGIAVDTATAMTKWTIGGTADAAGGNWSAAFYQVPDGEHQPSGVAGGFEATYESDGRMVGAFGAER
;
A
#
# COMPACT_ATOMS: atom_id res chain seq x y z
N MET A 1 19.90 8.87 20.83
CA MET A 1 19.87 7.46 20.40
C MET A 1 19.07 7.44 19.11
N ALA A 2 19.48 6.66 18.11
CA ALA A 2 18.62 6.45 16.94
C ALA A 2 17.31 5.81 17.43
N ASP A 3 16.18 6.30 16.94
CA ASP A 3 14.92 5.62 17.15
C ASP A 3 15.04 4.22 16.55
N ALA A 4 14.77 3.21 17.35
CA ALA A 4 15.09 1.83 16.98
C ALA A 4 13.84 1.04 16.57
N ASP A 5 12.68 1.71 16.56
CA ASP A 5 11.48 1.29 15.85
C ASP A 5 11.44 2.03 14.51
N TYR A 6 11.34 1.29 13.40
CA TYR A 6 11.30 1.89 12.07
C TYR A 6 10.60 1.00 11.07
N ALA A 7 10.02 1.63 10.04
CA ALA A 7 9.52 0.94 8.87
C ALA A 7 10.37 1.31 7.64
N GLU A 8 10.66 0.32 6.80
CA GLU A 8 11.28 0.51 5.49
C GLU A 8 10.35 -0.07 4.43
N TRP A 9 10.33 0.52 3.24
CA TRP A 9 9.54 0.01 2.15
C TRP A 9 10.14 0.42 0.81
N GLY A 10 9.84 -0.37 -0.22
CA GLY A 10 10.39 -0.13 -1.54
C GLY A 10 9.84 -1.10 -2.58
N TRP A 11 10.50 -1.10 -3.73
CA TRP A 11 10.22 -2.01 -4.82
C TRP A 11 11.52 -2.51 -5.42
N TRP A 12 11.43 -3.60 -6.18
CA TRP A 12 12.55 -4.22 -6.86
C TRP A 12 12.12 -4.75 -8.23
N ILE A 13 13.09 -4.92 -9.13
CA ILE A 13 12.92 -5.60 -10.42
C ILE A 13 13.87 -6.80 -10.45
N ASP A 14 13.35 -7.96 -10.82
CA ASP A 14 14.13 -9.10 -11.32
C ASP A 14 14.30 -8.90 -12.83
N GLU A 15 15.51 -8.68 -13.33
CA GLU A 15 15.77 -8.54 -14.78
C GLU A 15 15.87 -9.91 -15.50
N GLY A 16 15.60 -11.02 -14.78
CA GLY A 16 15.62 -12.37 -15.33
C GLY A 16 17.03 -12.91 -15.63
N ILE A 17 17.13 -14.18 -16.04
CA ILE A 17 18.40 -14.87 -16.33
C ILE A 17 18.99 -14.47 -17.69
N ALA A 18 18.18 -13.85 -18.56
CA ALA A 18 18.63 -13.31 -19.84
C ALA A 18 18.70 -11.79 -19.72
N ASP A 19 19.88 -11.28 -19.34
CA ASP A 19 20.18 -9.86 -19.15
C ASP A 19 19.51 -8.98 -20.23
N GLY A 20 18.48 -8.23 -19.82
CA GLY A 20 17.92 -7.13 -20.61
C GLY A 20 16.81 -7.49 -21.60
N ASP A 21 16.02 -8.55 -21.37
CA ASP A 21 14.70 -8.72 -22.01
C ASP A 21 13.58 -8.21 -21.09
N PRO A 22 13.08 -6.97 -21.30
CA PRO A 22 12.06 -6.36 -20.45
C PRO A 22 10.73 -7.14 -20.45
N ALA A 23 10.52 -8.06 -21.39
CA ALA A 23 9.33 -8.90 -21.44
C ALA A 23 9.30 -9.97 -20.33
N ASN A 24 10.45 -10.28 -19.72
CA ASN A 24 10.58 -11.27 -18.65
C ASN A 24 10.86 -10.65 -17.27
N ASP A 25 10.96 -9.32 -17.20
CA ASP A 25 11.17 -8.61 -15.94
C ASP A 25 10.03 -8.89 -14.97
N LYS A 26 10.37 -9.25 -13.73
CA LYS A 26 9.41 -9.34 -12.63
C LYS A 26 9.55 -8.13 -11.75
N VAL A 27 8.43 -7.61 -11.27
CA VAL A 27 8.41 -6.45 -10.37
C VAL A 27 7.73 -6.85 -9.09
N GLY A 28 8.31 -6.47 -7.95
CA GLY A 28 7.71 -6.67 -6.65
C GLY A 28 7.83 -5.45 -5.76
N ALA A 29 6.94 -5.35 -4.79
CA ALA A 29 7.02 -4.43 -3.66
C ALA A 29 7.48 -5.19 -2.41
N TRP A 30 8.12 -4.48 -1.50
CA TRP A 30 8.46 -4.99 -0.18
C TRP A 30 8.23 -3.92 0.86
N TYR A 31 7.93 -4.35 2.07
CA TYR A 31 7.92 -3.51 3.25
C TYR A 31 8.46 -4.33 4.42
N LEU A 32 9.00 -3.62 5.39
CA LEU A 32 9.62 -4.16 6.59
C LEU A 32 9.22 -3.26 7.75
N VAL A 33 8.76 -3.88 8.82
CA VAL A 33 8.48 -3.22 10.08
C VAL A 33 9.43 -3.83 11.10
N MET A 34 10.26 -3.00 11.73
CA MET A 34 11.15 -3.40 12.82
C MET A 34 10.74 -2.70 14.12
N GLN A 35 10.74 -3.46 15.22
CA GLN A 35 10.55 -2.94 16.57
C GLN A 35 11.67 -3.43 17.49
N THR A 36 12.13 -2.57 18.38
CA THR A 36 13.22 -2.74 19.35
C THR A 36 13.11 -3.97 20.25
N THR A 37 11.89 -4.43 20.53
CA THR A 37 11.64 -5.58 21.40
C THR A 37 11.65 -6.91 20.64
N GLY A 38 11.84 -6.89 19.32
CA GLY A 38 11.91 -8.11 18.50
C GLY A 38 10.59 -8.85 18.35
N SER A 39 9.48 -8.28 18.83
CA SER A 39 8.14 -8.76 18.51
C SER A 39 7.51 -7.87 17.45
N GLU A 40 6.83 -8.49 16.50
CA GLU A 40 5.77 -7.83 15.71
C GLU A 40 4.86 -7.03 16.66
N ILE A 41 4.14 -6.02 16.15
CA ILE A 41 3.12 -5.34 16.97
C ILE A 41 2.26 -6.40 17.67
N ASP A 42 2.10 -6.28 18.99
CA ASP A 42 1.34 -7.28 19.74
C ASP A 42 -0.10 -7.29 19.20
N ALA A 43 -0.56 -8.45 18.75
CA ALA A 43 -1.93 -8.63 18.28
C ALA A 43 -2.96 -8.19 19.34
N ALA A 44 -2.62 -8.36 20.62
CA ALA A 44 -3.44 -7.89 21.72
C ALA A 44 -3.51 -6.35 21.77
N ALA A 45 -2.44 -5.65 21.39
CA ALA A 45 -2.42 -4.19 21.35
C ALA A 45 -3.27 -3.63 20.21
N VAL A 46 -3.27 -4.28 19.03
CA VAL A 46 -4.17 -3.93 17.92
C VAL A 46 -5.62 -4.25 18.28
N THR A 47 -5.87 -5.40 18.93
CA THR A 47 -7.23 -5.79 19.38
C THR A 47 -7.77 -4.86 20.47
N ALA A 48 -6.90 -4.34 21.34
CA ALA A 48 -7.28 -3.39 22.39
C ALA A 48 -7.39 -1.94 21.89
N ALA A 49 -7.06 -1.69 20.63
CA ALA A 49 -7.15 -0.35 20.06
C ALA A 49 -8.60 0.11 19.96
N THR A 50 -8.83 1.43 20.08
CA THR A 50 -10.18 2.02 20.03
C THR A 50 -10.17 3.35 19.28
N GLY A 51 -11.35 3.80 18.85
CA GLY A 51 -11.54 5.04 18.11
C GLY A 51 -11.07 4.96 16.67
N THR A 52 -10.97 6.13 16.05
CA THR A 52 -10.46 6.30 14.68
C THR A 52 -9.05 6.87 14.70
N ALA A 53 -8.17 6.37 13.83
CA ALA A 53 -6.83 6.89 13.56
C ALA A 53 -6.65 7.17 12.07
N SER A 54 -6.00 8.28 11.72
CA SER A 54 -5.62 8.62 10.35
C SER A 54 -4.12 8.61 10.22
N TYR A 55 -3.60 8.01 9.17
CA TYR A 55 -2.17 7.89 8.90
C TYR A 55 -1.85 8.55 7.56
N THR A 56 -0.77 9.32 7.50
CA THR A 56 -0.30 9.95 6.27
C THR A 56 1.19 9.68 6.03
N GLY A 57 1.57 9.53 4.77
CA GLY A 57 2.95 9.26 4.41
C GLY A 57 3.15 9.15 2.91
N GLN A 58 4.04 8.25 2.50
CA GLN A 58 4.48 8.13 1.11
C GLN A 58 4.32 6.70 0.60
N ALA A 59 4.14 6.58 -0.70
CA ALA A 59 4.15 5.34 -1.44
C ALA A 59 5.14 5.41 -2.59
N VAL A 60 5.75 4.27 -2.91
CA VAL A 60 6.67 4.10 -4.02
C VAL A 60 6.40 2.78 -4.73
N GLY A 61 6.72 2.70 -6.01
CA GLY A 61 6.50 1.47 -6.75
C GLY A 61 6.78 1.61 -8.23
N LYS A 62 6.17 0.72 -9.02
CA LYS A 62 6.23 0.74 -10.48
C LYS A 62 4.84 0.49 -11.05
N ALA A 63 4.52 1.24 -12.09
CA ALA A 63 3.24 1.14 -12.78
C ALA A 63 3.45 1.04 -14.29
N ALA A 64 2.48 0.44 -14.96
CA ALA A 64 2.35 0.44 -16.41
C ALA A 64 0.87 0.52 -16.77
N TYR A 65 0.54 1.41 -17.69
CA TYR A 65 -0.81 1.62 -18.23
C TYR A 65 -0.71 1.88 -19.73
N TYR A 66 -1.51 1.15 -20.50
CA TYR A 66 -1.70 1.34 -21.93
C TYR A 66 -3.15 1.71 -22.18
N ASN A 67 -3.40 2.93 -22.66
CA ASN A 67 -4.73 3.33 -23.08
C ASN A 67 -4.96 2.87 -24.52
N SER A 68 -5.72 1.79 -24.68
CA SER A 68 -6.08 1.22 -25.98
C SER A 68 -6.89 2.16 -26.87
N GLN A 69 -7.62 3.13 -26.31
CA GLN A 69 -8.42 4.10 -27.07
C GLN A 69 -7.58 5.22 -27.69
N SER A 70 -6.49 5.63 -27.04
CA SER A 70 -5.59 6.71 -27.49
C SER A 70 -4.24 6.23 -27.98
N ASP A 71 -3.99 4.91 -27.99
CA ASP A 71 -2.71 4.28 -28.34
C ASP A 71 -1.51 4.93 -27.62
N SER A 72 -1.65 5.10 -26.31
CA SER A 72 -0.66 5.78 -25.47
C SER A 72 -0.30 4.96 -24.26
N ASN A 73 0.98 4.95 -23.90
CA ASN A 73 1.51 4.26 -22.72
C ASN A 73 2.04 5.24 -21.67
N ILE A 74 1.75 4.96 -20.40
CA ILE A 74 2.34 5.63 -19.24
C ILE A 74 2.89 4.54 -18.34
N GLY A 75 4.17 4.60 -18.00
CA GLY A 75 4.76 3.63 -17.10
C GLY A 75 6.13 4.03 -16.60
N GLY A 76 6.54 3.42 -15.49
CA GLY A 76 7.80 3.74 -14.82
C GLY A 76 7.68 3.57 -13.31
N ALA A 77 8.80 3.88 -12.64
CA ALA A 77 8.79 4.02 -11.19
C ALA A 77 7.94 5.24 -10.78
N PHE A 78 7.25 5.15 -9.66
CA PHE A 78 6.45 6.23 -9.12
C PHE A 78 6.81 6.57 -7.67
N THR A 79 6.55 7.81 -7.29
CA THR A 79 6.29 8.23 -5.92
C THR A 79 4.85 8.74 -5.81
N ALA A 80 4.25 8.66 -4.63
CA ALA A 80 2.89 9.11 -4.37
C ALA A 80 2.68 9.35 -2.86
N ASN A 81 1.56 9.95 -2.50
CA ASN A 81 1.16 10.14 -1.10
C ASN A 81 0.23 9.01 -0.66
N ALA A 82 0.44 8.49 0.55
CA ALA A 82 -0.42 7.49 1.17
C ALA A 82 -1.24 8.12 2.30
N THR A 83 -2.54 7.86 2.31
CA THR A 83 -3.45 8.24 3.40
C THR A 83 -4.28 7.03 3.79
N LEU A 84 -4.23 6.62 5.06
CA LEU A 84 -5.02 5.51 5.59
C LEU A 84 -5.87 5.95 6.77
N THR A 85 -6.99 5.28 6.98
CA THR A 85 -7.86 5.49 8.13
C THR A 85 -8.26 4.14 8.71
N ALA A 86 -7.92 3.94 9.98
CA ALA A 86 -8.31 2.80 10.78
C ALA A 86 -9.44 3.19 11.73
N ASP A 87 -10.48 2.39 11.79
CA ASP A 87 -11.61 2.51 12.70
C ASP A 87 -11.64 1.25 13.58
N PHE A 88 -11.27 1.39 14.84
CA PHE A 88 -11.15 0.28 15.78
C PHE A 88 -12.43 0.02 16.60
N ASP A 89 -13.49 0.82 16.41
CA ASP A 89 -14.71 0.72 17.22
C ASP A 89 -15.68 -0.40 16.76
N ASP A 90 -15.50 -0.91 15.54
CA ASP A 90 -16.44 -1.83 14.85
C ASP A 90 -16.21 -3.34 15.16
N GLY A 91 -15.72 -3.71 16.35
CA GLY A 91 -15.61 -5.10 16.84
C GLY A 91 -14.59 -6.01 16.14
N ASN A 92 -14.24 -5.73 14.89
CA ASN A 92 -13.16 -6.37 14.13
C ASN A 92 -12.17 -5.36 13.52
N GLY A 93 -12.34 -4.05 13.80
CA GLY A 93 -11.53 -2.99 13.22
C GLY A 93 -11.63 -2.92 11.69
N MET A 94 -11.58 -1.73 11.11
CA MET A 94 -11.67 -1.57 9.67
C MET A 94 -10.62 -0.58 9.18
N LEU A 95 -9.84 -0.98 8.18
CA LEU A 95 -8.83 -0.14 7.54
C LEU A 95 -9.29 0.19 6.12
N SER A 96 -9.11 1.46 5.75
CA SER A 96 -9.34 1.98 4.41
C SER A 96 -8.22 2.96 4.06
N GLY A 97 -8.04 3.27 2.78
CA GLY A 97 -7.00 4.21 2.41
C GLY A 97 -6.97 4.55 0.94
N SER A 98 -6.08 5.48 0.60
CA SER A 98 -5.82 5.88 -0.77
C SER A 98 -4.35 6.22 -1.00
N ILE A 99 -3.87 5.91 -2.19
CA ILE A 99 -2.63 6.40 -2.77
C ILE A 99 -3.00 7.43 -3.84
N THR A 100 -2.46 8.64 -3.74
CA THR A 100 -2.80 9.77 -4.63
C THR A 100 -1.58 10.63 -4.95
N GLY A 101 -1.71 11.51 -5.94
CA GLY A 101 -0.64 12.44 -6.30
C GLY A 101 0.58 11.74 -6.91
N PHE A 102 0.33 10.72 -7.73
CA PHE A 102 1.37 9.97 -8.43
C PHE A 102 2.27 10.90 -9.24
N ASP A 103 3.58 10.69 -9.13
CA ASP A 103 4.61 11.26 -9.99
C ASP A 103 5.40 10.11 -10.64
N ILE A 104 5.32 10.03 -11.97
CA ILE A 104 6.01 9.04 -12.81
C ILE A 104 6.98 9.82 -13.70
N GLY A 105 8.22 9.98 -13.24
CA GLY A 105 9.26 10.69 -14.00
C GLY A 105 8.92 12.16 -14.32
N GLY A 106 8.24 12.87 -13.42
CA GLY A 106 7.78 14.24 -13.59
C GLY A 106 6.37 14.37 -14.19
N MET A 107 5.72 13.25 -14.54
CA MET A 107 4.34 13.22 -15.02
C MET A 107 3.39 12.90 -13.88
N ASN A 108 2.34 13.73 -13.72
CA ASN A 108 1.21 13.41 -12.86
C ASN A 108 0.04 12.88 -13.71
N PRO A 109 -0.24 11.56 -13.68
CA PRO A 109 -1.26 10.97 -14.54
C PRO A 109 -2.69 11.12 -14.00
N ASN A 110 -2.88 11.85 -12.88
CA ASN A 110 -4.17 11.98 -12.19
C ASN A 110 -4.79 10.62 -11.84
N TRP A 111 -3.96 9.73 -11.29
CA TRP A 111 -4.37 8.42 -10.81
C TRP A 111 -4.66 8.45 -9.31
N SER A 112 -5.57 7.59 -8.87
CA SER A 112 -5.69 7.20 -7.47
C SER A 112 -5.90 5.71 -7.33
N VAL A 113 -5.36 5.13 -6.25
CA VAL A 113 -5.56 3.72 -5.90
C VAL A 113 -6.15 3.68 -4.50
N GLU A 114 -7.31 3.05 -4.32
CA GLU A 114 -8.04 3.00 -3.07
C GLU A 114 -8.02 1.59 -2.49
N LEU A 115 -7.75 1.48 -1.19
CA LEU A 115 -8.10 0.33 -0.37
C LEU A 115 -9.55 0.50 0.06
N MET A 116 -10.44 -0.34 -0.47
CA MET A 116 -11.82 -0.43 0.01
C MET A 116 -11.84 -0.91 1.46
N LYS A 117 -12.79 -0.41 2.26
CA LYS A 117 -12.91 -0.70 3.70
C LYS A 117 -12.81 -2.22 3.94
N HIS A 118 -11.77 -2.65 4.65
CA HIS A 118 -11.45 -4.06 4.89
C HIS A 118 -11.15 -4.33 6.37
N ALA A 119 -11.41 -5.56 6.83
CA ALA A 119 -11.26 -5.91 8.24
C ALA A 119 -9.78 -5.91 8.66
N ILE A 120 -9.52 -5.45 9.88
CA ILE A 120 -8.20 -5.53 10.52
C ILE A 120 -8.09 -6.91 11.17
N GLY A 121 -7.06 -7.67 10.79
CA GLY A 121 -6.65 -8.88 11.47
C GLY A 121 -5.73 -8.58 12.66
N ASP A 122 -5.01 -9.59 13.13
CA ASP A 122 -4.18 -9.51 14.34
C ASP A 122 -3.21 -8.32 14.35
N THR A 123 -2.54 -8.04 13.23
CA THR A 123 -1.49 -6.99 13.17
C THR A 123 -1.69 -5.99 12.03
N GLY A 124 -2.80 -6.07 11.29
CA GLY A 124 -3.06 -5.25 10.10
C GLY A 124 -3.95 -5.97 9.09
N ILE A 125 -3.70 -5.80 7.79
CA ILE A 125 -4.40 -6.55 6.72
C ILE A 125 -3.45 -7.57 6.12
N ALA A 126 -3.87 -8.84 6.08
CA ALA A 126 -3.19 -9.88 5.32
C ALA A 126 -3.55 -9.79 3.83
N VAL A 127 -2.64 -10.24 2.96
CA VAL A 127 -2.95 -10.39 1.52
C VAL A 127 -4.15 -11.32 1.36
N ASP A 128 -5.29 -10.80 0.88
CA ASP A 128 -6.43 -11.61 0.46
C ASP A 128 -6.52 -11.60 -1.07
N THR A 129 -6.22 -12.74 -1.68
CA THR A 129 -6.29 -12.95 -3.14
C THR A 129 -7.68 -13.38 -3.61
N ALA A 130 -8.59 -13.70 -2.68
CA ALA A 130 -9.96 -14.11 -3.00
C ALA A 130 -10.90 -12.89 -3.13
N THR A 131 -10.58 -11.78 -2.47
CA THR A 131 -11.40 -10.57 -2.48
C THR A 131 -10.63 -9.41 -3.09
N ALA A 132 -11.08 -8.94 -4.25
CA ALA A 132 -10.56 -7.70 -4.82
C ALA A 132 -10.89 -6.53 -3.89
N MET A 133 -9.86 -5.96 -3.26
CA MET A 133 -9.99 -4.85 -2.30
C MET A 133 -9.40 -3.54 -2.82
N THR A 134 -8.75 -3.58 -3.97
CA THR A 134 -8.13 -2.42 -4.61
C THR A 134 -9.02 -1.83 -5.69
N LYS A 135 -9.17 -0.52 -5.72
CA LYS A 135 -9.84 0.20 -6.81
C LYS A 135 -8.91 1.24 -7.40
N TRP A 136 -8.60 1.11 -8.69
CA TRP A 136 -7.79 2.09 -9.42
C TRP A 136 -8.70 3.02 -10.24
N THR A 137 -8.52 4.33 -10.04
CA THR A 137 -9.20 5.39 -10.76
C THR A 137 -8.22 6.16 -11.63
N ILE A 138 -8.60 6.42 -12.88
CA ILE A 138 -7.85 7.22 -13.86
C ILE A 138 -8.74 8.38 -14.30
N GLY A 139 -8.31 9.63 -14.04
CA GLY A 139 -9.06 10.82 -14.50
C GLY A 139 -10.48 10.92 -13.94
N GLY A 140 -10.74 10.34 -12.77
CA GLY A 140 -12.07 10.28 -12.13
C GLY A 140 -12.97 9.13 -12.60
N THR A 141 -12.52 8.31 -13.55
CA THR A 141 -13.20 7.07 -13.93
C THR A 141 -12.56 5.90 -13.20
N ALA A 142 -13.37 5.17 -12.44
CA ALA A 142 -12.91 4.01 -11.71
C ALA A 142 -13.30 2.72 -12.42
N ASP A 143 -12.38 1.76 -12.42
CA ASP A 143 -12.64 0.42 -12.90
C ASP A 143 -13.21 -0.48 -11.78
N ALA A 144 -13.61 -1.70 -12.16
CA ALA A 144 -13.88 -2.80 -11.25
C ALA A 144 -12.69 -3.02 -10.30
N ALA A 145 -13.00 -3.45 -9.09
CA ALA A 145 -11.97 -3.74 -8.11
C ALA A 145 -11.06 -4.88 -8.62
N GLY A 146 -9.75 -4.69 -8.52
CA GLY A 146 -8.76 -5.65 -8.97
C GLY A 146 -7.38 -5.38 -8.37
N GLY A 147 -6.78 -6.43 -7.81
CA GLY A 147 -5.53 -6.36 -7.05
C GLY A 147 -5.72 -6.61 -5.55
N ASN A 148 -4.61 -6.55 -4.82
CA ASN A 148 -4.50 -6.95 -3.41
C ASN A 148 -3.84 -5.85 -2.58
N TRP A 149 -4.07 -5.87 -1.26
CA TRP A 149 -3.31 -5.07 -0.29
C TRP A 149 -2.81 -5.96 0.83
N SER A 150 -1.72 -5.53 1.46
CA SER A 150 -1.29 -5.97 2.76
C SER A 150 -0.78 -4.79 3.57
N ALA A 151 -1.01 -4.80 4.86
CA ALA A 151 -0.55 -3.77 5.76
C ALA A 151 -0.23 -4.36 7.13
N ALA A 152 0.78 -3.82 7.80
CA ALA A 152 1.10 -4.10 9.18
C ALA A 152 1.21 -2.78 9.94
N PHE A 153 0.57 -2.73 11.11
CA PHE A 153 0.73 -1.64 12.06
C PHE A 153 2.08 -1.75 12.76
N TYR A 154 2.63 -0.62 13.18
CA TYR A 154 3.84 -0.57 13.97
C TYR A 154 3.77 0.49 15.06
N GLN A 155 4.50 0.23 16.15
CA GLN A 155 4.65 1.08 17.32
C GLN A 155 3.31 1.41 18.01
N VAL A 156 3.08 0.88 19.20
CA VAL A 156 2.00 1.36 20.08
C VAL A 156 2.67 2.09 21.24
N PRO A 157 2.66 3.43 21.28
CA PRO A 157 3.26 4.15 22.38
C PRO A 157 2.57 3.79 23.69
N ASP A 158 3.35 3.66 24.76
CA ASP A 158 2.82 3.44 26.10
C ASP A 158 1.75 4.49 26.43
N GLY A 159 0.51 4.04 26.65
CA GLY A 159 -0.62 4.88 27.06
C GLY A 159 -1.53 5.38 25.93
N GLU A 160 -1.22 5.08 24.66
CA GLU A 160 -2.11 5.34 23.53
C GLU A 160 -2.80 4.04 23.06
N HIS A 161 -4.11 4.12 22.81
CA HIS A 161 -4.91 2.97 22.37
C HIS A 161 -4.88 2.80 20.83
N GLN A 162 -3.88 3.31 20.13
CA GLN A 162 -3.83 3.27 18.67
C GLN A 162 -2.38 3.11 18.20
N PRO A 163 -2.12 2.33 17.13
CA PRO A 163 -0.79 2.29 16.53
C PRO A 163 -0.34 3.66 16.00
N SER A 164 0.94 3.95 16.06
CA SER A 164 1.56 5.19 15.57
C SER A 164 1.79 5.17 14.06
N GLY A 165 1.94 3.99 13.46
CA GLY A 165 2.17 3.90 12.03
C GLY A 165 1.64 2.62 11.40
N VAL A 166 1.62 2.64 10.07
CA VAL A 166 1.24 1.52 9.20
C VAL A 166 2.14 1.49 7.98
N ALA A 167 2.63 0.31 7.63
CA ALA A 167 3.38 0.08 6.40
C ALA A 167 2.84 -1.13 5.66
N GLY A 168 2.97 -1.16 4.34
CA GLY A 168 2.33 -2.18 3.56
C GLY A 168 2.70 -2.20 2.09
N GLY A 169 2.03 -3.09 1.36
CA GLY A 169 2.16 -3.29 -0.06
C GLY A 169 0.80 -3.32 -0.73
N PHE A 170 0.75 -3.01 -2.02
CA PHE A 170 -0.44 -3.14 -2.82
C PHE A 170 -0.12 -3.51 -4.27
N GLU A 171 -1.08 -4.18 -4.87
CA GLU A 171 -1.19 -4.42 -6.30
C GLU A 171 -2.52 -3.82 -6.78
N ALA A 172 -2.50 -3.20 -7.95
CA ALA A 172 -3.70 -2.68 -8.59
C ALA A 172 -3.71 -3.08 -10.06
N THR A 173 -4.89 -3.47 -10.55
CA THR A 173 -5.14 -3.70 -11.97
C THR A 173 -6.22 -2.75 -12.46
N TYR A 174 -6.09 -2.31 -13.71
CA TYR A 174 -7.12 -1.53 -14.41
C TYR A 174 -7.41 -2.25 -15.72
N GLU A 175 -8.48 -3.04 -15.74
CA GLU A 175 -8.85 -3.95 -16.82
C GLU A 175 -7.66 -4.80 -17.30
N SER A 176 -7.51 -4.97 -18.62
CA SER A 176 -6.30 -5.49 -19.26
C SER A 176 -5.21 -4.44 -19.45
N ASP A 177 -5.54 -3.18 -19.23
CA ASP A 177 -4.81 -2.02 -19.74
C ASP A 177 -3.78 -1.50 -18.74
N GLY A 178 -3.95 -1.76 -17.44
CA GLY A 178 -3.07 -1.27 -16.39
C GLY A 178 -2.71 -2.30 -15.34
N ARG A 179 -1.44 -2.25 -14.89
CA ARG A 179 -0.95 -2.94 -13.69
C ARG A 179 -0.03 -2.05 -12.88
N MET A 180 -0.09 -2.20 -11.56
CA MET A 180 0.74 -1.47 -10.62
C MET A 180 1.09 -2.35 -9.43
N VAL A 181 2.30 -2.17 -8.92
CA VAL A 181 2.74 -2.70 -7.63
C VAL A 181 3.45 -1.59 -6.86
N GLY A 182 3.17 -1.48 -5.56
CA GLY A 182 3.75 -0.46 -4.72
C GLY A 182 3.82 -0.86 -3.26
N ALA A 183 4.63 -0.13 -2.51
CA ALA A 183 4.72 -0.19 -1.07
C ALA A 183 4.53 1.20 -0.48
N PHE A 184 4.07 1.25 0.77
CA PHE A 184 3.81 2.51 1.48
C PHE A 184 4.21 2.42 2.94
N GLY A 185 4.45 3.58 3.52
CA GLY A 185 4.59 3.80 4.95
C GLY A 185 3.90 5.11 5.32
N ALA A 186 3.17 5.09 6.43
CA ALA A 186 2.41 6.22 6.92
C ALA A 186 2.43 6.27 8.46
N GLU A 187 2.41 7.48 9.00
CA GLU A 187 2.42 7.78 10.43
C GLU A 187 1.18 8.61 10.79
N ARG A 188 0.73 8.49 12.04
CA ARG A 188 -0.48 9.13 12.55
C ARG A 188 -0.33 10.63 12.82
#